data_AF-A0A257VMV2-F1
#
_entry.id   AF-A0A257VMV2-F1
#
_cell.length_a   1.000
_cell.length_b   1.000
_cell.length_c   1.000
_cell.angle_alpha   90.00
_cell.angle_beta   90.00
_cell.angle_gamma   90.00
#
_symmetry.space_group_name_H-M   'P 1'
#
loop_
_entity.id
_entity.type
_entity.pdbx_description
1 polymer ?
#
loop_
_entity_poly.entity_id
_entity_poly.type
_entity_poly.pdbx_seq_one_letter_code
_entity_poly.pdbx_strand_id
1 'polypeptide(L)'
;MSHGGADNGIASNAYRLLWAGFMAILAAGVGFAIRGGILDNWGVEFGFTGSQLGAIGGAGFTGFCFGIIIGGVIADKIGYGKLVMAAFLFHVLSAVIALAAAPLPSGPDVGKEVLAAAQNSAYNFLFWGTFLFAIANGT
;
A
#
# COMPACT_ATOMS: atom_id res chain seq x y z
N MET A 1 49.37 -8.58 4.78
CA MET A 1 48.95 -9.96 5.08
C MET A 1 47.84 -10.32 4.12
N SER A 2 48.03 -11.45 3.42
CA SER A 2 47.11 -11.99 2.41
C SER A 2 45.80 -12.43 3.05
N HIS A 3 44.67 -11.97 2.52
CA HIS A 3 43.40 -12.71 2.62
C HIS A 3 43.12 -13.32 1.26
N GLY A 4 43.84 -14.41 0.99
CA GLY A 4 43.46 -15.38 -0.01
C GLY A 4 42.38 -16.30 0.52
N GLY A 5 41.43 -16.62 -0.37
CA GLY A 5 40.84 -17.95 -0.45
C GLY A 5 39.65 -18.22 0.45
N ALA A 6 38.48 -17.73 0.03
CA ALA A 6 37.27 -18.56 0.02
C ALA A 6 36.29 -18.01 -1.03
N ASP A 7 36.34 -18.56 -2.25
CA ASP A 7 35.22 -18.53 -3.19
C ASP A 7 34.08 -19.37 -2.59
N ASN A 8 33.47 -18.85 -1.53
CA ASN A 8 32.23 -19.37 -1.01
C ASN A 8 31.18 -19.04 -2.08
N GLY A 9 30.33 -20.00 -2.48
CA GLY A 9 29.27 -19.81 -3.50
C GLY A 9 28.19 -18.76 -3.16
N ILE A 10 28.52 -17.77 -2.34
CA ILE A 10 27.72 -16.61 -1.95
C ILE A 10 28.11 -15.46 -2.88
N ALA A 11 27.14 -14.96 -3.65
CA ALA A 11 27.33 -13.79 -4.50
C ALA A 11 27.87 -12.60 -3.69
N SER A 12 28.75 -11.79 -4.30
CA SER A 12 29.42 -10.65 -3.63
C SER A 12 28.47 -9.58 -3.06
N ASN A 13 27.21 -9.57 -3.54
CA ASN A 13 26.15 -8.67 -3.10
C ASN A 13 25.09 -9.35 -2.20
N ALA A 14 25.26 -10.63 -1.81
CA ALA A 14 24.25 -11.39 -1.08
C ALA A 14 23.81 -10.73 0.23
N TYR A 15 24.74 -10.19 1.02
CA TYR A 15 24.41 -9.49 2.27
C TYR A 15 23.58 -8.22 2.03
N ARG A 16 23.87 -7.50 0.95
CA ARG A 16 23.12 -6.29 0.57
C ARG A 16 21.70 -6.65 0.13
N LEU A 17 21.55 -7.71 -0.65
CA LEU A 17 20.24 -8.21 -1.10
C LEU A 17 19.40 -8.75 0.05
N LEU A 18 20.02 -9.45 1.00
CA LEU A 18 19.35 -9.93 2.21
C LEU A 18 18.78 -8.78 3.04
N TRP A 19 19.58 -7.75 3.30
CA TRP A 19 19.13 -6.57 4.03
C TRP A 19 18.06 -5.78 3.27
N ALA A 20 18.18 -5.66 1.94
CA ALA A 20 17.15 -5.04 1.11
C ALA A 20 15.81 -5.78 1.23
N GLY A 21 15.83 -7.12 1.17
CA GLY A 21 14.63 -7.94 1.35
C GLY A 21 14.01 -7.81 2.75
N PHE A 22 14.84 -7.85 3.79
CA PHE A 22 14.38 -7.64 5.18
C PHE A 22 13.70 -6.28 5.35
N MET A 23 14.33 -5.21 4.86
CA MET A 23 13.75 -3.87 4.95
C MET A 23 12.48 -3.72 4.12
N ALA A 24 12.39 -4.38 2.96
CA ALA A 24 11.18 -4.37 2.14
C ALA A 24 9.99 -5.02 2.88
N ILE A 25 10.19 -6.20 3.47
CA ILE A 25 9.13 -6.89 4.23
C ILE A 25 8.75 -6.10 5.49
N LEU A 26 9.74 -5.53 6.20
CA LEU A 26 9.49 -4.66 7.35
C LEU A 26 8.65 -3.44 6.96
N ALA A 27 9.03 -2.74 5.90
CA ALA A 27 8.33 -1.56 5.41
C ALA A 27 6.88 -1.90 5.01
N ALA A 28 6.67 -3.01 4.30
CA ALA A 28 5.34 -3.49 3.95
C ALA A 28 4.49 -3.79 5.21
N GLY A 29 5.06 -4.50 6.19
CA GLY A 29 4.39 -4.83 7.45
C GLY A 29 3.98 -3.58 8.23
N VAL A 30 4.88 -2.61 8.38
CA VAL A 30 4.59 -1.33 9.03
C VAL A 30 3.51 -0.56 8.28
N GLY A 31 3.58 -0.52 6.96
CA GLY A 31 2.61 0.19 6.14
C GLY A 31 1.19 -0.40 6.25
N PHE A 32 1.05 -1.73 6.21
CA PHE A 32 -0.24 -2.38 6.46
C PHE A 32 -0.74 -2.19 7.90
N ALA A 33 0.15 -2.20 8.90
CA ALA A 33 -0.22 -1.93 10.29
C ALA A 33 -0.79 -0.52 10.47
N ILE A 34 -0.13 0.50 9.91
CA ILE A 34 -0.61 1.89 9.94
C ILE A 34 -1.97 2.00 9.21
N ARG A 35 -2.09 1.35 8.04
CA ARG A 35 -3.34 1.39 7.25
C ARG A 35 -4.50 0.67 7.93
N GLY A 36 -4.23 -0.41 8.67
CA GLY A 36 -5.23 -1.06 9.52
C GLY A 36 -5.62 -0.19 10.70
N GLY A 37 -4.64 0.45 11.35
CA GLY A 37 -4.87 1.28 12.54
C GLY A 37 -5.65 2.58 12.27
N ILE A 38 -5.63 3.11 11.03
CA ILE A 38 -6.36 4.35 10.70
C ILE A 38 -7.83 4.11 10.31
N LEU A 39 -8.27 2.86 10.11
CA LEU A 39 -9.64 2.56 9.66
C LEU A 39 -10.70 3.08 10.66
N ASP A 40 -10.44 2.96 11.95
CA ASP A 40 -11.35 3.46 12.99
C ASP A 40 -11.50 4.99 12.90
N ASN A 41 -10.40 5.70 12.65
CA ASN A 41 -10.41 7.15 12.45
C ASN A 41 -11.22 7.52 11.21
N TRP A 42 -11.04 6.80 10.10
CA TRP A 42 -11.84 7.03 8.88
C TRP A 42 -13.32 6.72 9.08
N GLY A 43 -13.66 5.76 9.93
CA GLY A 43 -15.03 5.50 10.34
C GLY A 43 -15.69 6.73 10.96
N VAL A 44 -14.99 7.39 11.87
CA VAL A 44 -15.47 8.61 12.55
C VAL A 44 -15.45 9.82 11.63
N GLU A 45 -14.36 10.03 10.89
CA GLU A 45 -14.14 11.23 10.06
C GLU A 45 -15.01 11.23 8.80
N PHE A 46 -15.20 10.08 8.17
CA PHE A 46 -15.96 9.94 6.92
C PHE A 46 -17.35 9.33 7.09
N GLY A 47 -17.75 8.96 8.31
CA GLY A 47 -19.05 8.35 8.59
C GLY A 47 -19.23 6.96 8.00
N PHE A 48 -18.15 6.20 7.82
CA PHE A 48 -18.21 4.86 7.24
C PHE A 48 -18.80 3.82 8.19
N THR A 49 -19.55 2.89 7.61
CA THR A 49 -20.03 1.70 8.31
C THR A 49 -18.91 0.66 8.47
N GLY A 50 -19.06 -0.27 9.42
CA GLY A 50 -18.11 -1.39 9.58
C GLY A 50 -17.94 -2.24 8.32
N SER A 51 -18.99 -2.40 7.51
CA SER A 51 -18.90 -3.10 6.22
C SER A 51 -18.05 -2.34 5.20
N GLN A 52 -18.17 -1.01 5.13
CA GLN A 52 -17.34 -0.17 4.25
C GLN A 52 -15.88 -0.17 4.67
N LEU A 53 -15.62 -0.07 5.98
CA LEU A 53 -14.26 -0.19 6.51
C LEU A 53 -13.66 -1.57 6.22
N GLY A 54 -14.45 -2.63 6.42
CA GLY A 54 -14.07 -4.00 6.06
C GLY A 54 -13.76 -4.16 4.57
N ALA A 55 -14.53 -3.52 3.69
CA ALA A 55 -14.28 -3.53 2.25
C ALA A 55 -12.99 -2.79 1.88
N ILE A 56 -12.70 -1.63 2.50
CA ILE A 56 -11.43 -0.90 2.31
C ILE A 56 -10.24 -1.75 2.79
N GLY A 57 -10.34 -2.35 3.97
CA GLY A 57 -9.31 -3.26 4.48
C GLY A 57 -9.12 -4.50 3.59
N GLY A 58 -10.23 -5.09 3.13
CA GLY A 58 -10.24 -6.20 2.18
C GLY A 58 -9.56 -5.86 0.86
N ALA A 59 -9.77 -4.65 0.32
CA ALA A 59 -9.07 -4.16 -0.86
C ALA A 59 -7.55 -4.16 -0.65
N GLY A 60 -7.08 -3.83 0.56
CA GLY A 60 -5.68 -3.95 0.92
C GLY A 60 -5.16 -5.40 0.81
N PHE A 61 -5.84 -6.38 1.39
CA PHE A 61 -5.40 -7.77 1.32
C PHE A 61 -5.48 -8.35 -0.11
N THR A 62 -6.55 -8.05 -0.83
CA THR A 62 -6.73 -8.51 -2.21
C THR A 62 -5.70 -7.90 -3.15
N GLY A 63 -5.44 -6.60 -3.05
CA GLY A 63 -4.42 -5.91 -3.83
C GLY A 63 -3.02 -6.47 -3.58
N PHE A 64 -2.70 -6.79 -2.32
CA PHE A 64 -1.41 -7.39 -1.95
C PHE A 64 -1.25 -8.80 -2.52
N CYS A 65 -2.28 -9.64 -2.38
CA CYS A 65 -2.27 -11.02 -2.87
C CYS A 65 -2.00 -11.08 -4.38
N PHE A 66 -2.78 -10.34 -5.17
CA PHE A 66 -2.57 -10.28 -6.61
C PHE A 66 -1.29 -9.54 -6.98
N GLY A 67 -0.90 -8.53 -6.20
CA GLY A 67 0.35 -7.81 -6.33
C GLY A 67 1.55 -8.75 -6.27
N ILE A 68 1.65 -9.63 -5.26
CA ILE A 68 2.76 -10.59 -5.13
C ILE A 68 2.80 -11.58 -6.29
N ILE A 69 1.65 -12.15 -6.67
CA ILE A 69 1.59 -13.16 -7.72
C ILE A 69 2.03 -12.55 -9.06
N ILE A 70 1.47 -11.40 -9.42
CA ILE A 70 1.75 -10.73 -10.70
C ILE A 70 3.15 -10.10 -10.67
N GLY A 71 3.49 -9.42 -9.58
CA GLY A 71 4.78 -8.78 -9.32
C GLY A 71 5.94 -9.77 -9.42
N GLY A 72 5.81 -10.96 -8.80
CA GLY A 72 6.81 -12.02 -8.90
C GLY A 72 7.03 -12.49 -10.34
N VAL A 73 5.95 -12.76 -11.08
CA VAL A 73 6.03 -13.16 -12.51
C VAL A 73 6.67 -12.06 -13.37
N ILE A 74 6.39 -10.79 -13.08
CA ILE A 74 7.03 -9.65 -13.76
C ILE A 74 8.51 -9.56 -13.37
N ALA A 75 8.85 -9.78 -12.09
CA ALA A 75 10.22 -9.72 -11.55
C ALA A 75 11.15 -10.68 -12.28
N ASP A 76 10.66 -11.89 -12.53
CA ASP A 76 11.40 -12.93 -13.25
C ASP A 76 11.77 -12.50 -14.68
N LYS A 77 10.99 -11.58 -15.30
CA LYS A 77 11.22 -11.12 -16.68
C LYS A 77 12.02 -9.84 -16.77
N ILE A 78 11.79 -8.86 -15.89
CA ILE A 78 12.37 -7.51 -16.00
C ILE A 78 13.35 -7.16 -14.88
N GLY A 79 13.44 -8.01 -13.85
CA GLY A 79 14.29 -7.85 -12.67
C GLY A 79 13.71 -6.96 -11.57
N TYR A 80 14.12 -7.21 -10.33
CA TYR A 80 13.66 -6.49 -9.13
C TYR A 80 13.93 -4.99 -9.14
N GLY A 81 15.02 -4.53 -9.75
CA GLY A 81 15.38 -3.11 -9.74
C GLY A 81 14.33 -2.20 -10.40
N LYS A 82 13.71 -2.65 -11.49
CA LYS A 82 12.65 -1.90 -12.19
C LYS A 82 11.33 -1.97 -11.43
N LEU A 83 11.04 -3.11 -10.79
CA LEU A 83 9.86 -3.28 -9.95
C LEU A 83 9.88 -2.37 -8.74
N VAL A 84 11.03 -2.25 -8.05
CA VAL A 84 11.16 -1.34 -6.89
C VAL A 84 10.84 0.10 -7.28
N MET A 85 11.26 0.55 -8.47
CA MET A 85 10.88 1.88 -8.97
C MET A 85 9.38 2.00 -9.26
N ALA A 86 8.76 0.97 -9.84
CA ALA A 86 7.33 0.94 -10.08
C ALA A 86 6.53 0.94 -8.76
N ALA A 87 6.95 0.14 -7.78
CA ALA A 87 6.40 0.10 -6.43
C ALA A 87 6.44 1.48 -5.77
N PHE A 88 7.57 2.19 -5.86
CA PHE A 88 7.68 3.56 -5.35
C PHE A 88 6.67 4.51 -6.00
N LEU A 89 6.51 4.45 -7.33
CA LEU A 89 5.53 5.28 -8.05
C LEU A 89 4.10 4.94 -7.63
N PHE A 90 3.77 3.66 -7.46
CA PHE A 90 2.46 3.24 -6.96
C PHE A 90 2.20 3.67 -5.51
N HIS A 91 3.22 3.68 -4.64
CA HIS A 91 3.10 4.24 -3.30
C HIS A 91 2.81 5.75 -3.33
N VAL A 92 3.51 6.51 -4.16
CA VAL A 92 3.28 7.96 -4.31
C VAL A 92 1.87 8.21 -4.85
N LEU A 93 1.47 7.50 -5.90
CA LEU A 93 0.13 7.64 -6.47
C LEU A 93 -0.96 7.25 -5.47
N SER A 94 -0.76 6.17 -4.72
CA SER A 94 -1.65 5.75 -3.64
C SER A 94 -1.79 6.83 -2.56
N ALA A 95 -0.68 7.46 -2.15
CA ALA A 95 -0.70 8.55 -1.20
C ALA A 95 -1.49 9.74 -1.73
N VAL A 96 -1.28 10.15 -2.99
CA VAL A 96 -2.03 11.23 -3.63
C VAL A 96 -3.53 10.93 -3.66
N ILE A 97 -3.91 9.71 -4.08
CA ILE A 97 -5.33 9.30 -4.12
C ILE A 97 -5.94 9.31 -2.72
N ALA A 98 -5.23 8.81 -1.71
CA ALA A 98 -5.73 8.76 -0.35
C ALA A 98 -5.86 10.16 0.29
N LEU A 99 -4.90 11.05 0.03
CA LEU A 99 -4.92 12.43 0.51
C LEU A 99 -5.96 13.30 -0.21
N ALA A 100 -6.43 12.87 -1.38
CA ALA A 100 -7.53 13.53 -2.09
C ALA A 100 -8.90 13.26 -1.45
N ALA A 101 -9.01 12.33 -0.49
CA ALA A 101 -10.25 12.12 0.26
C ALA A 101 -10.54 13.34 1.14
N ALA A 102 -11.56 14.12 0.76
CA ALA A 102 -11.98 15.32 1.49
C ALA A 102 -12.91 14.96 2.67
N PRO A 103 -12.73 15.57 3.86
CA PRO A 103 -13.62 15.38 5.00
C PRO A 103 -15.09 15.71 4.67
N LEU A 104 -16.03 15.13 5.42
CA LEU A 104 -17.45 15.41 5.19
C LEU A 104 -17.78 16.89 5.41
N PRO A 105 -18.56 17.51 4.51
CA PRO A 105 -19.06 18.86 4.70
C PRO A 105 -19.88 18.95 5.99
N SER A 106 -19.69 20.03 6.75
CA SER A 106 -20.41 20.28 8.00
C SER A 106 -20.96 21.71 8.00
N GLY A 107 -22.22 21.87 8.42
CA GLY A 107 -22.92 23.15 8.44
C GLY A 107 -24.44 23.00 8.53
N PRO A 108 -25.17 24.04 8.98
CA PRO A 108 -26.63 23.98 9.18
C PRO A 108 -27.43 23.74 7.88
N ASP A 109 -26.85 24.08 6.71
CA ASP A 109 -27.50 23.96 5.40
C ASP A 109 -27.06 22.71 4.62
N VAL A 110 -26.26 21.82 5.22
CA VAL A 110 -25.78 20.61 4.54
C VAL A 110 -26.86 19.54 4.55
N GLY A 111 -27.50 19.36 3.39
CA GLY A 111 -28.50 18.31 3.19
C GLY A 111 -27.90 16.89 3.21
N LYS A 112 -28.75 15.90 3.57
CA LYS A 112 -28.37 14.47 3.61
C LYS A 112 -27.81 13.94 2.29
N GLU A 113 -28.26 14.48 1.17
CA GLU A 113 -27.79 14.10 -0.17
C GLU A 113 -26.33 14.51 -0.41
N VAL A 114 -25.94 15.71 0.06
CA VAL A 114 -24.57 16.22 -0.06
C VAL A 114 -23.62 15.39 0.81
N LEU A 115 -24.05 15.01 2.02
CA LEU A 115 -23.29 14.13 2.91
C LEU A 115 -23.07 12.76 2.28
N ALA A 116 -24.13 12.15 1.72
CA ALA A 116 -24.03 10.85 1.07
C ALA A 116 -23.11 10.88 -0.16
N ALA A 117 -23.18 11.93 -0.97
CA ALA A 117 -22.29 12.10 -2.12
C ALA A 117 -20.83 12.28 -1.69
N ALA A 118 -20.57 13.09 -0.67
CA ALA A 118 -19.22 13.31 -0.12
C ALA A 118 -18.64 12.03 0.48
N GLN A 119 -19.44 11.29 1.27
CA GLN A 119 -19.04 10.01 1.84
C GLN A 119 -18.71 8.98 0.75
N ASN A 120 -19.51 8.89 -0.31
CA ASN A 120 -19.24 7.94 -1.40
C ASN A 120 -17.97 8.31 -2.17
N SER A 121 -17.72 9.60 -2.37
CA SER A 121 -16.47 10.09 -2.96
C SER A 121 -15.26 9.71 -2.11
N ALA A 122 -15.28 10.02 -0.81
CA ALA A 122 -14.22 9.67 0.13
C ALA A 122 -13.98 8.15 0.18
N TYR A 123 -15.06 7.35 0.19
CA TYR A 123 -14.97 5.89 0.13
C TYR A 123 -14.18 5.42 -1.08
N ASN A 124 -14.48 5.93 -2.28
CA ASN A 124 -13.79 5.54 -3.50
C ASN A 124 -12.30 5.92 -3.48
N PHE A 125 -11.96 7.12 -3.01
CA PHE A 125 -10.56 7.54 -2.86
C PHE A 125 -9.80 6.62 -1.89
N LEU A 126 -10.37 6.32 -0.72
CA LEU A 126 -9.71 5.52 0.29
C LEU A 126 -9.64 4.04 -0.08
N PHE A 127 -10.66 3.52 -0.76
CA PHE A 127 -10.68 2.17 -1.31
C PHE A 127 -9.58 1.99 -2.37
N TRP A 128 -9.56 2.83 -3.40
CA TRP A 128 -8.58 2.72 -4.49
C TRP A 128 -7.17 3.09 -4.04
N GLY A 129 -7.04 4.09 -3.16
CA GLY A 129 -5.76 4.42 -2.54
C GLY A 129 -5.19 3.24 -1.76
N THR A 130 -6.02 2.53 -0.98
CA THR A 130 -5.59 1.37 -0.21
C THR A 130 -5.32 0.14 -1.08
N PHE A 131 -6.11 -0.07 -2.13
CA PHE A 131 -5.87 -1.13 -3.12
C PHE A 131 -4.53 -0.92 -3.85
N LEU A 132 -4.27 0.31 -4.31
CA LEU A 132 -3.03 0.63 -5.01
C LEU A 132 -1.81 0.60 -4.09
N PHE A 133 -1.97 1.05 -2.84
CA PHE A 133 -0.95 0.87 -1.79
C PHE A 133 -0.56 -0.61 -1.70
N ALA A 134 -1.55 -1.49 -1.65
CA ALA A 134 -1.30 -2.90 -1.48
C ALA A 134 -0.66 -3.56 -2.71
N ILE A 135 -1.04 -3.16 -3.93
CA ILE A 135 -0.33 -3.57 -5.14
C ILE A 135 1.13 -3.15 -5.07
N ALA A 136 1.42 -1.90 -4.65
CA ALA A 136 2.78 -1.40 -4.53
C ALA A 136 3.65 -2.26 -3.60
N ASN A 137 3.08 -2.78 -2.51
CA ASN A 137 3.79 -3.68 -1.60
C ASN A 137 3.96 -5.11 -2.16
N GLY A 138 3.15 -5.50 -3.15
CA GLY A 138 3.24 -6.81 -3.79
C GLY A 138 4.16 -6.86 -5.02
N THR A 139 4.50 -5.70 -5.59
CA THR A 139 5.41 -5.56 -6.74
C THR A 139 6.86 -5.39 -6.34
#